data_AF-A0AAW3C8N0-F1
#
_entry.id   AF-A0AAW3C8N0-F1
#
_cell.length_a   1.000
_cell.length_b   1.000
_cell.length_c   1.000
_cell.angle_alpha   90.00
_cell.angle_beta   90.00
_cell.angle_gamma   90.00
#
_symmetry.space_group_name_H-M   'P 1'
#
loop_
_entity.id
_entity.type
_entity.pdbx_description
1 polymer ?
#
loop_
_entity_poly.entity_id
_entity_poly.type
_entity_poly.pdbx_seq_one_letter_code
_entity_poly.pdbx_strand_id
1 'polypeptide(L)'
;MSVTAPASSTAPSPYPNALQSRQTTAEQRQIAAAAVRAYRATLRHEGVLLQEKDALLSKDEAERLQRRVDDQAAADATATQFRNRACDVLASVQGRQCRDKDSDIDIFHAACDGDVVALDACIRGAADINAIGQPDPARYNGIQFKQRWLFRAPPLVFAAAFGREEAVRFLLAHGADPDVASTTGLRARDYAARRGYGSIVQLVTSGAS
;
A
#
# COMPACT_ATOMS: atom_id res chain seq x y z
N MET A 1 61.38 -0.30 -2.73
CA MET A 1 59.99 -0.47 -3.21
C MET A 1 59.27 -1.39 -2.26
N SER A 2 58.17 -0.93 -1.67
CA SER A 2 56.94 -1.70 -1.39
C SER A 2 56.11 -0.90 -0.39
N VAL A 3 55.10 -0.21 -0.93
CA VAL A 3 54.05 0.47 -0.18
C VAL A 3 53.02 -0.59 0.17
N THR A 4 52.91 -0.94 1.44
CA THR A 4 51.83 -1.79 1.97
C THR A 4 50.61 -0.90 2.21
N ALA A 5 49.54 -1.12 1.43
CA ALA A 5 48.27 -0.42 1.59
C ALA A 5 47.61 -0.78 2.94
N PRO A 6 46.96 0.16 3.66
CA PRO A 6 46.22 -0.17 4.86
C PRO A 6 44.94 -0.91 4.50
N ALA A 7 44.65 -1.94 5.31
CA ALA A 7 43.52 -2.83 5.19
C ALA A 7 42.19 -2.07 5.03
N SER A 8 41.38 -2.51 4.07
CA SER A 8 40.03 -1.99 3.86
C SER A 8 39.19 -2.28 5.11
N SER A 9 38.83 -1.23 5.84
CA SER A 9 37.86 -1.28 6.92
C SER A 9 36.49 -1.63 6.34
N THR A 10 36.17 -2.92 6.32
CA THR A 10 34.83 -3.45 6.07
C THR A 10 33.96 -3.23 7.31
N ALA A 11 33.59 -1.97 7.55
CA ALA A 11 32.37 -1.70 8.30
C ALA A 11 31.19 -1.90 7.33
N PRO A 12 30.19 -2.74 7.66
CA PRO A 12 29.02 -2.87 6.81
C PRO A 12 28.31 -1.52 6.72
N SER A 13 28.07 -1.04 5.49
CA SER A 13 27.27 0.17 5.26
C SER A 13 25.91 -0.01 5.97
N PRO A 14 25.47 0.94 6.82
CA PRO A 14 24.26 0.82 7.62
C PRO A 14 22.97 0.79 6.79
N TYR A 15 23.07 0.95 5.46
CA TYR A 15 21.94 0.93 4.55
C TYR A 15 22.09 -0.14 3.49
N PRO A 16 21.10 -1.03 3.35
CA PRO A 16 21.10 -2.00 2.28
C PRO A 16 21.09 -1.29 0.91
N ASN A 17 21.97 -1.71 0.00
CA ASN A 17 22.01 -1.15 -1.36
C ASN A 17 20.68 -1.48 -2.08
N ALA A 18 20.29 -0.69 -3.09
CA ALA A 18 18.94 -0.69 -3.68
C ALA A 18 18.42 -2.09 -4.13
N LEU A 19 19.31 -3.06 -4.36
CA LEU A 19 18.97 -4.46 -4.65
C LEU A 19 18.42 -5.25 -3.45
N GLN A 20 18.83 -4.92 -2.22
CA GLN A 20 18.37 -5.56 -0.97
C GLN A 20 16.98 -5.03 -0.52
N SER A 21 16.53 -3.90 -1.07
CA SER A 21 15.19 -3.32 -0.80
C SER A 21 14.02 -4.19 -1.26
N ARG A 22 14.27 -5.17 -2.14
CA ARG A 22 13.29 -6.19 -2.54
C ARG A 22 12.97 -7.20 -1.42
N GLN A 23 13.78 -7.23 -0.36
CA GLN A 23 13.65 -8.19 0.76
C GLN A 23 13.36 -7.52 2.11
N THR A 24 13.22 -6.19 2.17
CA THR A 24 12.97 -5.51 3.44
C THR A 24 11.50 -5.64 3.85
N THR A 25 11.24 -6.18 5.04
CA THR A 25 9.89 -6.29 5.59
C THR A 25 9.29 -4.90 5.87
N ALA A 26 7.96 -4.79 5.99
CA ALA A 26 7.31 -3.54 6.34
C ALA A 26 7.82 -2.97 7.68
N GLU A 27 8.07 -3.86 8.64
CA GLU A 27 8.63 -3.54 9.95
C GLU A 27 10.05 -2.97 9.85
N GLN A 28 10.93 -3.61 9.06
CA GLN A 28 12.29 -3.10 8.83
C GLN A 28 12.30 -1.71 8.19
N ARG A 29 11.37 -1.44 7.26
CA ARG A 29 11.22 -0.11 6.67
C ARG A 29 10.71 0.93 7.68
N GLN A 30 9.80 0.55 8.57
CA GLN A 30 9.31 1.44 9.64
C GLN A 30 10.41 1.77 10.65
N ILE A 31 11.21 0.78 11.07
CA ILE A 31 12.34 0.96 11.97
C ILE A 31 13.38 1.90 11.34
N ALA A 32 13.75 1.67 10.07
CA ALA A 32 14.67 2.54 9.35
C ALA A 32 14.14 3.99 9.25
N ALA A 33 12.86 4.17 8.93
CA ALA A 33 12.23 5.49 8.86
C ALA A 33 12.13 6.18 10.23
N ALA A 34 11.95 5.43 11.32
CA ALA A 34 11.97 5.97 12.67
C ALA A 34 13.39 6.43 13.07
N ALA A 35 14.41 5.63 12.76
CA ALA A 35 15.82 5.98 13.03
C ALA A 35 16.24 7.26 12.29
N VAL A 36 15.89 7.40 11.00
CA VAL A 36 16.17 8.62 10.22
C VAL A 36 15.44 9.83 10.81
N ARG A 37 14.19 9.68 11.27
CA ARG A 37 13.44 10.77 11.92
C ARG A 37 14.07 11.20 13.24
N ALA A 38 14.53 10.25 14.06
CA ALA A 38 15.21 10.52 15.33
C ALA A 38 16.53 11.26 15.09
N TYR A 39 17.35 10.79 14.14
CA TYR A 39 18.61 11.43 13.78
C TYR A 39 18.42 12.87 13.27
N ARG A 40 17.38 13.12 12.48
CA ARG A 40 17.03 14.49 12.06
C ARG A 40 16.57 15.38 13.23
N ALA A 41 15.93 14.80 14.24
CA ALA A 41 15.54 15.53 15.43
C ALA A 41 16.76 15.94 16.27
N THR A 42 17.74 15.05 16.43
CA THR A 42 18.99 15.38 17.14
C THR A 42 19.78 16.46 16.41
N LEU A 43 19.89 16.38 15.07
CA LEU A 43 20.58 17.41 14.28
C LEU A 43 19.90 18.79 14.36
N ARG A 44 18.57 18.85 14.45
CA ARG A 44 17.85 20.12 14.65
C ARG A 44 18.16 20.75 16.01
N HIS A 45 18.23 19.94 17.06
CA HIS A 45 18.62 20.41 18.39
C HIS A 45 20.09 20.86 18.41
N GLU A 46 20.98 20.09 17.77
CA GLU A 46 22.38 20.45 17.58
C GLU A 46 22.55 21.76 16.77
N GLY A 47 21.72 22.02 15.77
CA GLY A 47 21.70 23.27 15.01
C GLY A 47 21.24 24.49 15.82
N VAL A 48 20.36 24.31 16.80
CA VAL A 48 19.97 25.38 17.73
C VAL A 48 21.11 25.71 18.69
N LEU A 49 21.83 24.70 19.20
CA LEU A 49 23.00 24.90 20.06
C LEU A 49 24.13 25.67 19.37
N LEU A 50 24.25 25.59 18.04
CA LEU A 50 25.18 26.41 17.26
C LEU A 50 24.81 27.90 17.19
N GLN A 51 23.53 28.24 17.39
CA GLN A 51 23.03 29.62 17.34
C GLN A 51 23.02 30.29 18.72
N GLU A 52 23.11 29.52 19.80
CA GLU A 52 23.16 30.01 21.17
C GLU A 52 24.58 30.50 21.54
N LYS A 53 24.71 31.80 21.83
CA LYS A 53 26.00 32.44 22.18
C LYS A 53 26.61 31.95 23.49
N ASP A 54 25.81 31.33 24.37
CA ASP A 54 26.21 30.86 25.69
C ASP A 54 26.58 29.35 25.70
N ALA A 55 26.53 28.68 24.55
CA ALA A 55 26.92 27.29 24.43
C ALA A 55 28.44 27.14 24.58
N LEU A 56 28.88 26.36 25.59
CA LEU A 56 30.28 26.04 25.88
C LEU A 56 30.86 25.05 24.86
N LEU A 57 30.75 25.35 23.57
CA LEU A 57 31.34 24.56 22.49
C LEU A 57 32.73 25.11 22.15
N SER A 58 33.72 24.23 22.09
CA SER A 58 35.03 24.60 21.53
C SER A 58 34.88 24.97 20.06
N LYS A 59 35.76 25.84 19.55
CA LYS A 59 35.78 26.25 18.14
C LYS A 59 35.82 25.04 17.18
N ASP A 60 36.63 24.04 17.52
CA ASP A 60 36.74 22.79 16.76
C ASP A 60 35.45 21.95 16.79
N GLU A 61 34.70 21.99 17.89
CA GLU A 61 33.45 21.25 18.05
C GLU A 61 32.32 21.93 17.26
N ALA A 62 32.26 23.26 17.30
CA ALA A 62 31.33 24.05 16.50
C ALA A 62 31.58 23.85 14.99
N GLU A 63 32.84 23.87 14.54
CA GLU A 63 33.18 23.63 13.13
C GLU A 63 32.89 22.20 12.66
N ARG A 64 33.04 21.19 13.54
CA ARG A 64 32.66 19.80 13.22
C ARG A 64 31.14 19.66 13.14
N LEU A 65 30.41 20.32 14.03
CA LEU A 65 28.95 20.27 14.06
C LEU A 65 28.35 21.01 12.85
N GLN A 66 28.90 22.18 12.49
CA GLN A 66 28.48 22.93 11.31
C GLN A 66 28.65 22.11 10.03
N ARG A 67 29.81 21.46 9.84
CA ARG A 67 30.04 20.56 8.69
C ARG A 67 29.00 19.45 8.61
N ARG A 68 28.66 18.82 9.74
CA ARG A 68 27.62 17.77 9.77
C ARG A 68 26.24 18.29 9.39
N VAL A 69 25.88 19.49 9.82
CA VAL A 69 24.61 20.14 9.47
C VAL A 69 24.58 20.48 7.98
N ASP A 70 25.66 21.02 7.43
CA ASP A 70 25.77 21.40 6.02
C ASP A 70 25.74 20.16 5.10
N ASP A 71 26.46 19.10 5.46
CA ASP A 71 26.47 17.82 4.73
C ASP A 71 25.06 17.19 4.68
N GLN A 72 24.34 17.23 5.82
CA GLN A 72 22.96 16.73 5.88
C GLN A 72 22.00 17.60 5.05
N ALA A 73 22.17 18.93 5.08
CA ALA A 73 21.38 19.85 4.27
C ALA A 73 21.60 19.62 2.76
N ALA A 74 22.85 19.40 2.34
CA ALA A 74 23.19 19.06 0.96
C ALA A 74 22.58 17.71 0.53
N ALA A 75 22.61 16.70 1.40
CA ALA A 75 21.98 15.40 1.15
C ALA A 75 20.45 15.52 1.00
N ASP A 76 19.80 16.32 1.85
CA ASP A 76 18.35 16.56 1.78
C ASP A 76 17.95 17.36 0.53
N ALA A 77 18.77 18.33 0.11
CA ALA A 77 18.57 19.06 -1.15
C ALA A 77 18.66 18.12 -2.36
N THR A 78 19.66 17.24 -2.37
CA THR A 78 19.85 16.24 -3.43
C THR A 78 18.68 15.25 -3.46
N ALA A 79 18.23 14.76 -2.31
CA ALA A 79 17.06 13.88 -2.21
C ALA A 79 15.76 14.56 -2.68
N THR A 80 15.63 15.87 -2.44
CA THR A 80 14.51 16.67 -2.93
C THR A 80 14.56 16.80 -4.46
N GLN A 81 15.73 17.05 -5.04
CA GLN A 81 15.93 17.10 -6.48
C GLN A 81 15.57 15.77 -7.15
N PHE A 82 16.00 14.63 -6.58
CA PHE A 82 15.63 13.30 -7.09
C PHE A 82 14.12 13.05 -7.01
N ARG A 83 13.48 13.48 -5.92
CA ARG A 83 12.02 13.34 -5.73
C ARG A 83 11.25 14.16 -6.76
N ASN A 84 11.65 15.41 -6.98
CA ASN A 84 11.04 16.29 -7.96
C ASN A 84 11.21 15.73 -9.37
N ARG A 85 12.42 15.27 -9.71
CA ARG A 85 12.69 14.63 -11.00
C ARG A 85 11.88 13.35 -11.20
N ALA A 86 11.66 12.56 -10.14
CA ALA A 86 10.77 11.40 -10.20
C ALA A 86 9.30 11.81 -10.42
N CYS A 87 8.84 12.89 -9.77
CA CYS A 87 7.51 13.47 -10.02
C CYS A 87 7.37 13.98 -11.47
N ASP A 88 8.39 14.64 -12.03
CA ASP A 88 8.38 15.12 -13.41
C ASP A 88 8.37 13.97 -14.42
N VAL A 89 9.12 12.90 -14.15
CA VAL A 89 9.08 11.67 -14.95
C VAL A 89 7.69 11.02 -14.88
N LEU A 90 7.07 10.95 -13.70
CA LEU A 90 5.72 10.44 -13.55
C LEU A 90 4.67 11.31 -14.26
N ALA A 91 4.85 12.63 -14.25
CA ALA A 91 3.97 13.58 -14.93
C ALA A 91 4.10 13.50 -16.46
N SER A 92 5.31 13.27 -16.98
CA SER A 92 5.60 13.20 -18.43
C SER A 92 5.13 11.91 -19.11
N VAL A 93 4.79 10.85 -18.36
CA VAL A 93 4.33 9.56 -18.90
C VAL A 93 2.84 9.58 -19.35
N GLN A 94 2.09 10.67 -19.12
CA GLN A 94 0.67 10.87 -19.48
C GLN A 94 -0.33 9.80 -18.98
N GLY A 95 -1.36 10.28 -18.25
CA GLY A 95 -2.66 9.61 -18.25
C GLY A 95 -3.19 9.05 -16.92
N ARG A 96 -2.51 9.24 -15.79
CA ARG A 96 -3.16 9.07 -14.48
C ARG A 96 -2.84 10.27 -13.61
N GLN A 97 -3.81 11.19 -13.55
CA GLN A 97 -3.91 12.12 -12.44
C GLN A 97 -3.75 11.35 -11.13
N CYS A 98 -3.18 12.00 -10.11
CA CYS A 98 -3.30 11.57 -8.73
C CYS A 98 -4.79 11.59 -8.35
N ARG A 99 -5.55 10.60 -8.83
CA ARG A 99 -6.95 10.37 -8.47
C ARG A 99 -6.93 10.06 -6.98
N ASP A 100 -7.80 10.72 -6.22
CA ASP A 100 -7.86 10.63 -4.77
C ASP A 100 -7.63 9.21 -4.31
N LYS A 101 -6.88 9.04 -3.21
CA LYS A 101 -6.59 7.71 -2.63
C LYS A 101 -7.85 6.89 -2.34
N ASP A 102 -9.02 7.54 -2.33
CA ASP A 102 -10.35 6.96 -2.07
C ASP A 102 -11.23 6.77 -3.33
N SER A 103 -10.82 7.22 -4.52
CA SER A 103 -11.72 7.43 -5.68
C SER A 103 -11.72 6.37 -6.78
N ASP A 104 -11.14 5.19 -6.56
CA ASP A 104 -11.28 4.05 -7.49
C ASP A 104 -11.25 2.73 -6.67
N ILE A 105 -12.14 2.60 -5.67
CA ILE A 105 -12.48 1.28 -5.14
C ILE A 105 -13.29 0.59 -6.24
N ASP A 106 -12.79 -0.55 -6.71
CA ASP A 106 -13.46 -1.41 -7.68
C ASP A 106 -14.64 -2.13 -7.00
N ILE A 107 -15.71 -2.38 -7.75
CA ILE A 107 -16.88 -3.14 -7.30
C ILE A 107 -16.49 -4.52 -6.73
N PHE A 108 -15.44 -5.16 -7.26
CA PHE A 108 -14.92 -6.43 -6.74
C PHE A 108 -14.26 -6.27 -5.37
N HIS A 109 -13.51 -5.18 -5.14
CA HIS A 109 -12.94 -4.86 -3.82
C HIS A 109 -14.03 -4.58 -2.80
N ALA A 110 -14.97 -3.70 -3.16
CA ALA A 110 -16.09 -3.35 -2.31
C ALA A 110 -16.90 -4.60 -1.91
N ALA A 111 -17.10 -5.55 -2.84
CA ALA A 111 -17.74 -6.82 -2.56
C ALA A 111 -16.93 -7.73 -1.61
N CYS A 112 -15.60 -7.81 -1.76
CA CYS A 112 -14.73 -8.58 -0.86
C CYS A 112 -14.72 -8.04 0.58
N ASP A 113 -14.65 -6.72 0.71
CA ASP A 113 -14.61 -6.03 2.00
C ASP A 113 -15.99 -5.98 2.66
N GLY A 114 -17.05 -6.02 1.85
CA GLY A 114 -18.44 -5.87 2.29
C GLY A 114 -18.85 -4.41 2.44
N ASP A 115 -18.15 -3.49 1.79
CA ASP A 115 -18.42 -2.05 1.85
C ASP A 115 -19.59 -1.68 0.94
N VAL A 116 -20.77 -1.54 1.54
CA VAL A 116 -22.02 -1.19 0.85
C VAL A 116 -21.96 0.22 0.25
N VAL A 117 -21.26 1.16 0.90
CA VAL A 117 -21.16 2.55 0.41
C VAL A 117 -20.31 2.59 -0.85
N ALA A 118 -19.20 1.86 -0.87
CA ALA A 118 -18.38 1.72 -2.05
C ALA A 118 -19.10 0.95 -3.17
N LEU A 119 -19.88 -0.09 -2.85
CA LEU A 119 -20.71 -0.81 -3.83
C LEU A 119 -21.73 0.12 -4.50
N ASP A 120 -22.45 0.92 -3.70
CA ASP A 120 -23.41 1.91 -4.20
C ASP A 120 -22.74 2.96 -5.09
N ALA A 121 -21.57 3.45 -4.69
CA ALA A 121 -20.78 4.38 -5.51
C ALA A 121 -20.37 3.75 -6.86
N CYS A 122 -19.97 2.48 -6.87
CA CYS A 122 -19.61 1.76 -8.10
C CYS A 122 -20.80 1.59 -9.05
N ILE A 123 -21.96 1.18 -8.53
CA ILE A 123 -23.17 0.96 -9.33
C ILE A 123 -23.64 2.30 -9.93
N ARG A 124 -23.62 3.39 -9.16
CA ARG A 124 -23.91 4.74 -9.67
C ARG A 124 -22.91 5.23 -10.71
N GLY A 125 -21.66 4.77 -10.63
CA GLY A 125 -20.62 4.98 -11.64
C GLY A 125 -20.77 4.14 -12.92
N ALA A 126 -21.92 3.47 -13.12
CA ALA A 126 -22.21 2.57 -14.24
C ALA A 126 -21.34 1.30 -14.27
N ALA A 127 -20.90 0.81 -13.11
CA ALA A 127 -20.32 -0.53 -13.02
C ALA A 127 -21.38 -1.60 -13.29
N ASP A 128 -21.06 -2.57 -14.15
CA ASP A 128 -21.91 -3.72 -14.38
C ASP A 128 -21.87 -4.66 -13.16
N ILE A 129 -23.03 -4.80 -12.50
CA ILE A 129 -23.20 -5.59 -11.28
C ILE A 129 -22.96 -7.09 -11.50
N ASN A 130 -23.06 -7.57 -12.74
CA ASN A 130 -22.83 -8.96 -13.12
C ASN A 130 -21.50 -9.16 -13.86
N ALA A 131 -20.65 -8.11 -13.91
CA ALA A 131 -19.36 -8.17 -14.58
C ALA A 131 -18.49 -9.27 -13.99
N ILE A 132 -17.92 -10.12 -14.84
CA ILE A 132 -16.96 -11.15 -14.43
C ILE A 132 -15.56 -10.53 -14.41
N GLY A 133 -14.99 -10.35 -13.22
CA GLY A 133 -13.67 -9.75 -13.06
C GLY A 133 -12.96 -10.23 -11.80
N GLN A 134 -11.92 -9.52 -11.43
CA GLN A 134 -11.10 -9.83 -10.27
C GLN A 134 -10.71 -8.51 -9.59
N PRO A 135 -10.64 -8.46 -8.25
CA PRO A 135 -10.14 -7.28 -7.57
C PRO A 135 -8.67 -7.07 -7.95
N ASP A 136 -8.31 -5.83 -8.31
CA ASP A 136 -6.92 -5.40 -8.53
C ASP A 136 -5.99 -5.87 -7.38
N PRO A 137 -5.07 -6.82 -7.65
CA PRO A 137 -4.15 -7.35 -6.66
C PRO A 137 -3.21 -6.29 -6.06
N ALA A 138 -2.96 -5.19 -6.77
CA ALA A 138 -2.11 -4.10 -6.29
C ALA A 138 -2.79 -3.25 -5.22
N ARG A 139 -4.13 -3.25 -5.17
CA ARG A 139 -4.94 -2.48 -4.21
C ARG A 139 -5.50 -3.33 -3.08
N TYR A 140 -5.69 -4.64 -3.30
CA TYR A 140 -6.23 -5.54 -2.28
C TYR A 140 -5.16 -5.92 -1.25
N ASN A 141 -4.99 -5.10 -0.21
CA ASN A 141 -4.17 -5.40 0.96
C ASN A 141 -4.95 -6.16 2.06
N GLY A 142 -6.20 -6.57 1.77
CA GLY A 142 -7.09 -7.28 2.68
C GLY A 142 -6.50 -8.61 3.15
N ILE A 143 -6.31 -8.72 4.46
CA ILE A 143 -5.82 -9.89 5.18
C ILE A 143 -6.72 -11.09 4.83
N GLN A 144 -6.17 -12.11 4.16
CA GLN A 144 -6.41 -13.56 4.36
C GLN A 144 -6.24 -14.43 3.10
N PHE A 145 -6.18 -13.89 1.88
CA PHE A 145 -5.90 -14.73 0.72
C PHE A 145 -4.42 -14.68 0.35
N LYS A 146 -3.64 -15.66 0.85
CA LYS A 146 -2.30 -15.95 0.31
C LYS A 146 -2.45 -16.29 -1.16
N GLN A 147 -2.22 -15.30 -2.04
CA GLN A 147 -1.79 -15.40 -3.44
C GLN A 147 -1.99 -16.80 -4.05
N ARG A 148 -3.23 -17.14 -4.41
CA ARG A 148 -3.49 -18.29 -5.26
C ARG A 148 -4.71 -17.97 -6.12
N TRP A 149 -4.44 -17.17 -7.15
CA TRP A 149 -5.26 -16.99 -8.34
C TRP A 149 -6.72 -16.67 -8.03
N LEU A 150 -7.01 -15.36 -7.87
CA LEU A 150 -8.38 -14.86 -7.92
C LEU A 150 -8.97 -15.31 -9.26
N PHE A 151 -9.78 -16.34 -9.22
CA PHE A 151 -10.66 -16.71 -10.32
C PHE A 151 -11.49 -15.47 -10.67
N ARG A 152 -11.85 -15.31 -11.94
CA ARG A 152 -12.72 -14.19 -12.29
C ARG A 152 -14.15 -14.57 -11.91
N ALA A 153 -14.87 -13.65 -11.29
CA ALA A 153 -16.21 -13.90 -10.81
C ALA A 153 -17.03 -12.60 -10.79
N PRO A 154 -18.36 -12.70 -10.74
CA PRO A 154 -19.20 -11.56 -10.44
C PRO A 154 -18.98 -11.06 -9.00
N PRO A 155 -19.24 -9.77 -8.71
CA PRO A 155 -19.14 -9.20 -7.36
C PRO A 155 -19.91 -10.01 -6.31
N LEU A 156 -21.08 -10.54 -6.67
CA LEU A 156 -21.91 -11.37 -5.79
C LEU A 156 -21.20 -12.64 -5.31
N VAL A 157 -20.40 -13.28 -6.19
CA VAL A 157 -19.61 -14.46 -5.82
C VAL A 157 -18.52 -14.09 -4.82
N PHE A 158 -17.87 -12.93 -4.98
CA PHE A 158 -16.87 -12.47 -4.00
C PHE A 158 -17.52 -12.20 -2.65
N ALA A 159 -18.61 -11.43 -2.59
CA ALA A 159 -19.32 -11.16 -1.34
C ALA A 159 -19.75 -12.46 -0.63
N ALA A 160 -20.26 -13.44 -1.38
CA ALA A 160 -20.63 -14.75 -0.84
C ALA A 160 -19.43 -15.58 -0.38
N ALA A 161 -18.32 -15.55 -1.12
CA ALA A 161 -17.09 -16.28 -0.78
C ALA A 161 -16.39 -15.71 0.46
N PHE A 162 -16.59 -14.43 0.80
CA PHE A 162 -16.03 -13.78 1.99
C PHE A 162 -17.00 -13.68 3.16
N GLY A 163 -18.23 -14.19 3.03
CA GLY A 163 -19.21 -14.16 4.12
C GLY A 163 -19.82 -12.78 4.36
N ARG A 164 -19.80 -11.90 3.35
CA ARG A 164 -20.30 -10.51 3.44
C ARG A 164 -21.81 -10.47 3.24
N GLU A 165 -22.55 -10.89 4.25
CA GLU A 165 -24.01 -11.04 4.18
C GLU A 165 -24.74 -9.75 3.77
N GLU A 166 -24.34 -8.60 4.33
CA GLU A 166 -24.93 -7.30 4.01
C GLU A 166 -24.68 -6.90 2.55
N ALA A 167 -23.45 -7.08 2.05
CA ALA A 167 -23.11 -6.85 0.66
C ALA A 167 -23.85 -7.80 -0.29
N VAL A 168 -24.06 -9.06 0.09
CA VAL A 168 -24.88 -10.01 -0.70
C VAL A 168 -26.31 -9.52 -0.82
N ARG A 169 -26.94 -9.08 0.27
CA ARG A 169 -28.30 -8.51 0.23
C ARG A 169 -28.36 -7.28 -0.65
N PHE A 170 -27.38 -6.38 -0.51
CA PHE A 170 -27.30 -5.16 -1.29
C PHE A 170 -27.18 -5.45 -2.79
N LEU A 171 -26.27 -6.34 -3.18
CA LEU A 171 -26.05 -6.72 -4.56
C LEU A 171 -27.30 -7.38 -5.17
N LEU A 172 -27.95 -8.31 -4.46
CA LEU A 172 -29.20 -8.93 -4.93
C LEU A 172 -30.32 -7.90 -5.09
N ALA A 173 -30.46 -6.96 -4.15
CA ALA A 173 -31.45 -5.88 -4.24
C ALA A 173 -31.23 -4.94 -5.44
N HIS A 174 -30.00 -4.86 -5.96
CA HIS A 174 -29.64 -4.05 -7.12
C HIS A 174 -29.58 -4.85 -8.44
N GLY A 175 -30.10 -6.09 -8.45
CA GLY A 175 -30.22 -6.90 -9.66
C GLY A 175 -29.00 -7.76 -10.00
N ALA A 176 -28.16 -8.08 -9.01
CA ALA A 176 -27.13 -9.09 -9.19
C ALA A 176 -27.77 -10.47 -9.42
N ASP A 177 -27.34 -11.15 -10.47
CA ASP A 177 -27.84 -12.47 -10.86
C ASP A 177 -27.09 -13.57 -10.06
N PRO A 178 -27.79 -14.33 -9.19
CA PRO A 178 -27.18 -15.39 -8.38
C PRO A 178 -26.73 -16.60 -9.21
N ASP A 179 -27.16 -16.73 -10.46
CA ASP A 179 -26.85 -17.85 -11.34
C ASP A 179 -25.58 -17.65 -12.17
N VAL A 180 -25.01 -16.45 -12.16
CA VAL A 180 -23.73 -16.16 -12.82
C VAL A 180 -22.60 -16.92 -12.10
N ALA A 181 -21.98 -17.84 -12.84
CA ALA A 181 -20.86 -18.63 -12.34
C ALA A 181 -19.52 -17.91 -12.52
N SER A 182 -18.58 -18.18 -11.62
CA SER A 182 -17.19 -17.77 -11.79
C SER A 182 -16.47 -18.59 -12.88
N THR A 183 -15.23 -18.23 -13.20
CA THR A 183 -14.39 -19.00 -14.14
C THR A 183 -14.04 -20.41 -13.67
N THR A 184 -14.31 -20.75 -12.40
CA THR A 184 -14.17 -22.12 -11.89
C THR A 184 -15.46 -22.93 -12.03
N GLY A 185 -16.53 -22.34 -12.57
CA GLY A 185 -17.85 -22.96 -12.72
C GLY A 185 -18.70 -22.94 -11.44
N LEU A 186 -18.25 -22.27 -10.38
CA LEU A 186 -18.95 -22.19 -9.10
C LEU A 186 -19.76 -20.89 -9.00
N ARG A 187 -20.98 -20.98 -8.47
CA ARG A 187 -21.89 -19.86 -8.21
C ARG A 187 -21.75 -19.36 -6.77
N ALA A 188 -22.39 -18.22 -6.47
CA ALA A 188 -22.34 -17.60 -5.14
C ALA A 188 -22.77 -18.58 -4.03
N ARG A 189 -23.84 -19.35 -4.26
CA ARG A 189 -24.31 -20.39 -3.31
C ARG A 189 -23.29 -21.50 -3.07
N ASP A 190 -22.51 -21.88 -4.08
CA ASP A 190 -21.54 -22.97 -3.97
C ASP A 190 -20.34 -22.55 -3.11
N TYR A 191 -19.88 -21.31 -3.29
CA TYR A 191 -18.83 -20.73 -2.44
C TYR A 191 -19.29 -20.54 -1.00
N ALA A 192 -20.51 -20.02 -0.79
CA ALA A 192 -21.09 -19.87 0.53
C ALA A 192 -21.27 -21.22 1.25
N ALA A 193 -21.76 -22.25 0.55
CA ALA A 193 -21.94 -23.60 1.08
C ALA A 193 -20.60 -24.24 1.48
N ARG A 194 -19.58 -24.14 0.62
CA ARG A 194 -18.23 -24.69 0.91
C ARG A 194 -17.57 -24.08 2.14
N ARG A 195 -17.96 -22.86 2.53
CA ARG A 195 -17.43 -22.14 3.70
C ARG A 195 -18.36 -22.18 4.91
N GLY A 196 -19.53 -22.80 4.80
CA GLY A 196 -20.49 -22.90 5.91
C GLY A 196 -21.33 -21.64 6.14
N TYR A 197 -21.42 -20.72 5.18
CA TYR A 197 -22.24 -19.51 5.29
C TYR A 197 -23.71 -19.81 4.94
N GLY A 198 -24.39 -20.59 5.80
CA GLY A 198 -25.75 -21.06 5.56
C GLY A 198 -26.78 -19.93 5.35
N SER A 199 -26.64 -18.81 6.06
CA SER A 199 -27.49 -17.62 5.87
C SER A 199 -27.38 -17.06 4.45
N ILE A 200 -26.16 -16.96 3.92
CA ILE A 200 -25.89 -16.48 2.56
C ILE A 200 -26.43 -17.47 1.52
N VAL A 201 -26.29 -18.78 1.73
CA VAL A 201 -26.88 -19.80 0.84
C VAL A 201 -28.39 -19.62 0.75
N GLN A 202 -29.07 -19.42 1.87
CA GLN A 202 -30.50 -19.16 1.90
C GLN A 202 -30.85 -17.87 1.16
N LEU A 203 -30.11 -16.79 1.38
CA LEU A 203 -30.36 -15.50 0.72
C LEU A 203 -30.26 -15.58 -0.80
N VAL A 204 -29.17 -16.16 -1.30
CA VAL A 204 -28.91 -16.29 -2.75
C VAL A 204 -29.88 -17.27 -3.41
N THR A 205 -30.37 -18.29 -2.68
CA THR A 205 -31.33 -19.27 -3.20
C THR A 205 -32.77 -18.74 -3.17
N SER A 206 -33.12 -17.90 -2.18
CA SER A 206 -34.47 -17.36 -2.03
C SER A 206 -34.71 -16.11 -2.89
N GLY A 207 -33.64 -15.44 -3.36
CA GLY A 207 -33.71 -14.26 -4.22
C GLY A 207 -33.90 -14.53 -5.71
N ALA A 208 -33.96 -15.80 -6.14
CA ALA A 208 -34.27 -16.20 -7.52
C ALA A 208 -35.75 -16.63 -7.60
N SER A 209 -36.66 -15.67 -7.73
CA SER A 209 -38.09 -15.90 -8.04
C SER A 209 -38.58 -14.94 -9.09
#